data_AF-A0A7W0V9X1-F1
#
_entry.id   AF-A0A7W0V9X1-F1
#
_cell.length_a   1.000
_cell.length_b   1.000
_cell.length_c   1.000
_cell.angle_alpha   90.00
_cell.angle_beta   90.00
_cell.angle_gamma   90.00
#
_symmetry.space_group_name_H-M   'P 1'
#
loop_
_entity.id
_entity.type
_entity.pdbx_description
1 polymer ?
#
loop_
_entity_poly.entity_id
_entity_poly.type
_entity_poly.pdbx_seq_one_letter_code
_entity_poly.pdbx_strand_id
1 'polypeptide(L)'
;LSWIVVHGIELTSLPLRVSQRAGSPSAPPPGPPPPSPTQTSWGAHPRTIQACGDSFDGSANERACLEIMSRFHYDPVPVIASCDTTMDGDANELACVRVAAGAFSDPSAALARCDSAMDGDANEKACLELAITARFPAAKLIDACETAMDGDAGELACITAGVTAASDPSETINACEKAMDGDESELACIKQALAPGRAPAR
;
A
#
# COMPACT_ATOMS: atom_id res chain seq x y z
N LEU A 1 64.87 12.08 8.56
CA LEU A 1 65.67 11.83 9.78
C LEU A 1 64.85 12.22 11.00
N SER A 2 64.15 11.25 11.60
CA SER A 2 63.78 11.27 13.02
C SER A 2 63.24 9.90 13.39
N TRP A 3 63.97 9.27 14.28
CA TRP A 3 63.75 7.96 14.89
C TRP A 3 63.46 8.24 16.36
N ILE A 4 62.48 7.54 16.93
CA ILE A 4 62.29 7.51 18.38
C ILE A 4 62.37 6.05 18.85
N VAL A 5 63.11 5.94 19.95
CA VAL A 5 63.71 4.80 20.62
C VAL A 5 62.67 3.93 21.31
N VAL A 6 62.90 2.62 21.24
CA VAL A 6 62.19 1.56 21.98
C VAL A 6 62.84 1.44 23.36
N HIS A 7 62.05 1.60 24.43
CA HIS A 7 62.45 1.19 25.78
C HIS A 7 61.69 -0.07 26.18
N GLY A 8 62.48 -1.10 26.50
CA GLY A 8 62.02 -2.40 26.94
C GLY A 8 61.40 -2.39 28.33
N ILE A 9 60.51 -3.34 28.54
CA ILE A 9 59.98 -3.71 29.85
C ILE A 9 60.17 -5.22 29.99
N GLU A 10 60.82 -5.61 31.09
CA GLU A 10 61.10 -6.98 31.50
C GLU A 10 59.83 -7.83 31.65
N LEU A 11 59.90 -9.07 31.17
CA LEU A 11 58.91 -10.12 31.40
C LEU A 11 59.35 -10.97 32.60
N THR A 12 58.81 -10.69 33.79
CA THR A 12 58.85 -11.63 34.92
C THR A 12 57.59 -12.49 34.92
N SER A 13 57.77 -13.77 34.56
CA SER A 13 56.76 -14.83 34.64
C SER A 13 56.47 -15.22 36.09
N LEU A 14 55.19 -15.17 36.48
CA LEU A 14 54.67 -15.83 37.68
C LEU A 14 53.52 -16.77 37.29
N PRO A 15 53.49 -18.03 37.77
CA PRO A 15 52.41 -18.97 37.47
C PRO A 15 51.21 -18.72 38.39
N LEU A 16 50.12 -18.20 37.83
CA LEU A 16 48.82 -18.14 38.52
C LEU A 16 48.11 -19.50 38.43
N ARG A 17 47.93 -20.12 39.59
CA ARG A 17 47.12 -21.31 39.82
C ARG A 17 45.66 -21.04 39.41
N VAL A 18 45.14 -21.88 38.52
CA VAL A 18 43.71 -21.96 38.23
C VAL A 18 43.04 -22.80 39.31
N SER A 19 42.18 -22.17 40.11
CA SER A 19 41.18 -22.88 40.91
C SER A 19 40.00 -21.96 41.24
N GLN A 20 38.86 -22.18 40.57
CA GLN A 20 37.58 -22.52 41.19
C GLN A 20 36.43 -22.31 40.20
N ARG A 21 35.62 -23.37 40.03
CA ARG A 21 34.33 -23.37 39.34
C ARG A 21 33.36 -22.49 40.13
N ALA A 22 32.95 -21.37 39.57
CA ALA A 22 31.71 -20.68 39.95
C ALA A 22 30.60 -21.20 39.04
N GLY A 23 29.56 -21.80 39.62
CA GLY A 23 28.35 -22.19 38.90
C GLY A 23 27.63 -20.94 38.41
N SER A 24 27.27 -20.92 37.12
CA SER A 24 26.46 -19.86 36.53
C SER A 24 25.07 -19.83 37.19
N PRO A 25 24.57 -18.66 37.62
CA PRO A 25 23.18 -18.53 38.00
C PRO A 25 22.29 -18.75 36.76
N SER A 26 21.36 -19.71 36.85
CA SER A 26 20.36 -19.94 35.81
C SER A 26 19.54 -18.67 35.59
N ALA A 27 19.43 -18.25 34.33
CA ALA A 27 18.57 -17.14 33.94
C ALA A 27 17.11 -17.41 34.34
N PRO A 28 16.36 -16.40 34.79
CA PRO A 28 14.93 -16.56 35.05
C PRO A 28 14.21 -16.99 33.75
N PRO A 29 13.14 -17.81 33.86
CA PRO A 29 12.38 -18.24 32.70
C PRO A 29 11.84 -17.00 31.95
N PRO A 30 11.81 -17.02 30.61
CA PRO A 30 11.23 -15.94 29.83
C PRO A 30 9.78 -15.73 30.26
N GLY A 31 9.41 -14.47 30.51
CA GLY A 31 8.02 -14.10 30.81
C GLY A 31 7.09 -14.49 29.66
N PRO A 32 5.78 -14.61 29.92
CA PRO A 32 4.81 -14.84 28.86
C PRO A 32 4.93 -13.77 27.77
N PRO A 33 4.82 -14.14 26.48
CA PRO A 33 4.86 -13.16 25.40
C PRO A 33 3.75 -12.11 25.61
N PRO A 34 3.97 -10.84 25.23
CA PRO A 34 2.93 -9.83 25.30
C PRO A 34 1.70 -10.31 24.52
N PRO A 35 0.48 -9.99 24.98
CA PRO A 35 -0.73 -10.31 24.24
C PRO A 35 -0.61 -9.72 22.82
N SER A 36 -0.97 -10.51 21.81
CA SER A 36 -1.08 -10.02 20.44
C SER A 36 -1.97 -8.78 20.41
N PRO A 37 -1.66 -7.75 19.61
CA PRO A 37 -2.53 -6.59 19.47
C PRO A 37 -3.93 -7.10 19.11
N THR A 38 -4.91 -6.79 19.95
CA THR A 38 -6.31 -7.09 19.67
C THR A 38 -6.65 -6.38 18.37
N GLN A 39 -6.84 -7.13 17.29
CA GLN A 39 -7.36 -6.55 16.05
C GLN A 39 -8.67 -5.86 16.43
N THR A 40 -8.74 -4.54 16.25
CA THR A 40 -9.98 -3.80 16.39
C THR A 40 -10.98 -4.45 15.43
N SER A 41 -11.99 -5.12 15.97
CA SER A 41 -13.05 -5.69 15.14
C SER A 41 -13.93 -4.53 14.68
N TRP A 42 -13.61 -3.95 13.51
CA TRP A 42 -14.37 -2.83 12.96
C TRP A 42 -15.84 -3.16 12.76
N GLY A 43 -16.18 -4.41 12.41
CA GLY A 43 -17.56 -4.87 12.28
C GLY A 43 -18.40 -4.78 13.57
N ALA A 44 -17.78 -4.67 14.75
CA ALA A 44 -18.49 -4.46 16.01
C ALA A 44 -18.49 -2.98 16.47
N HIS A 45 -17.82 -2.09 15.74
CA HIS A 45 -17.68 -0.70 16.13
C HIS A 45 -19.00 0.06 15.83
N PRO A 46 -19.58 0.83 16.78
CA PRO A 46 -20.88 1.49 16.58
C PRO A 46 -20.96 2.37 15.33
N ARG A 47 -19.90 3.15 15.04
CA ARG A 47 -19.83 3.97 13.83
C ARG A 47 -19.84 3.15 12.53
N THR A 48 -19.23 1.97 12.53
CA THR A 48 -19.20 1.08 11.38
C THR A 48 -20.55 0.38 11.19
N ILE A 49 -21.21 0.00 12.29
CA ILE A 49 -22.58 -0.54 12.25
C ILE A 49 -23.54 0.49 11.68
N GLN A 50 -23.44 1.74 12.14
CA GLN A 50 -24.24 2.82 11.61
C GLN A 50 -23.96 3.04 10.12
N ALA A 51 -22.68 3.15 9.70
CA ALA A 51 -22.34 3.35 8.29
C ALA A 51 -22.87 2.23 7.38
N CYS A 52 -22.76 0.96 7.79
CA CYS A 52 -23.35 -0.14 7.02
C CYS A 52 -24.89 -0.09 6.96
N GLY A 53 -25.56 0.42 8.01
CA GLY A 53 -27.02 0.58 8.03
C GLY A 53 -27.54 1.80 7.28
N ASP A 54 -26.69 2.83 7.14
CA ASP A 54 -27.02 4.05 6.40
C ASP A 54 -26.79 3.88 4.89
N SER A 55 -25.79 3.10 4.48
CA SER A 55 -25.41 2.92 3.06
C SER A 55 -26.01 1.70 2.37
N PHE A 56 -26.41 0.65 3.10
CA PHE A 56 -26.90 -0.58 2.46
C PHE A 56 -28.36 -0.88 2.78
N ASP A 57 -29.14 -1.17 1.74
CA ASP A 57 -30.57 -1.45 1.89
C ASP A 57 -30.81 -2.92 2.26
N GLY A 58 -31.35 -3.10 3.46
CA GLY A 58 -31.90 -4.36 3.94
C GLY A 58 -30.88 -5.28 4.62
N SER A 59 -31.42 -6.06 5.57
CA SER A 59 -30.62 -6.84 6.52
C SER A 59 -29.60 -7.83 5.92
N ALA A 60 -29.74 -8.21 4.65
CA ALA A 60 -28.77 -9.06 3.96
C ALA A 60 -27.52 -8.28 3.55
N ASN A 61 -27.70 -7.09 2.96
CA ASN A 61 -26.61 -6.24 2.49
C ASN A 61 -25.88 -5.57 3.66
N GLU A 62 -26.62 -5.06 4.65
CA GLU A 62 -26.06 -4.53 5.91
C GLU A 62 -25.16 -5.57 6.61
N ARG A 63 -25.61 -6.83 6.68
CA ARG A 63 -24.83 -7.92 7.27
C ARG A 63 -23.60 -8.27 6.44
N ALA A 64 -23.73 -8.26 5.12
CA ALA A 64 -22.59 -8.48 4.22
C ALA A 64 -21.53 -7.38 4.38
N CYS A 65 -21.95 -6.11 4.49
CA CYS A 65 -21.05 -5.00 4.81
C CYS A 65 -20.29 -5.28 6.11
N LEU A 66 -21.01 -5.55 7.21
CA LEU A 66 -20.41 -5.85 8.52
C LEU A 66 -19.44 -7.04 8.51
N GLU A 67 -19.72 -8.08 7.72
CA GLU A 67 -18.81 -9.22 7.55
C GLU A 67 -17.51 -8.77 6.89
N ILE A 68 -17.57 -7.94 5.85
CA ILE A 68 -16.39 -7.42 5.16
C ILE A 68 -15.57 -6.54 6.10
N MET A 69 -16.21 -5.72 6.94
CA MET A 69 -15.53 -4.81 7.88
C MET A 69 -14.54 -5.52 8.82
N SER A 70 -14.79 -6.80 9.13
CA SER A 70 -13.87 -7.60 9.94
C SER A 70 -12.47 -7.79 9.32
N ARG A 71 -12.32 -7.51 8.02
CA ARG A 71 -11.08 -7.69 7.25
C ARG A 71 -10.22 -6.42 7.16
N PHE A 72 -10.79 -5.27 7.50
CA PHE A 72 -10.10 -3.98 7.37
C PHE A 72 -9.01 -3.81 8.43
N HIS A 73 -7.90 -3.19 8.03
CA HIS A 73 -6.77 -2.85 8.91
C HIS A 73 -6.74 -1.38 9.33
N TYR A 74 -7.71 -0.59 8.86
CA TYR A 74 -7.86 0.85 9.06
C TYR A 74 -9.35 1.18 9.29
N ASP A 75 -9.68 2.40 9.72
CA ASP A 75 -11.07 2.82 9.94
C ASP A 75 -11.84 2.75 8.61
N PRO A 76 -12.85 1.88 8.46
CA PRO A 76 -13.48 1.65 7.17
C PRO A 76 -14.63 2.61 6.88
N VAL A 77 -15.03 3.45 7.84
CA VAL A 77 -16.18 4.36 7.67
C VAL A 77 -16.03 5.27 6.45
N PRO A 78 -14.86 5.89 6.16
CA PRO A 78 -14.67 6.69 4.96
C PRO A 78 -14.83 5.88 3.66
N VAL A 79 -14.41 4.60 3.67
CA VAL A 79 -14.53 3.71 2.51
C VAL A 79 -15.98 3.32 2.26
N ILE A 80 -16.75 2.99 3.30
CA ILE A 80 -18.18 2.70 3.17
C ILE A 80 -18.87 3.88 2.49
N ALA A 81 -18.70 5.09 3.05
CA ALA A 81 -19.31 6.30 2.52
C ALA A 81 -18.86 6.61 1.09
N SER A 82 -17.59 6.37 0.76
CA SER A 82 -17.09 6.62 -0.60
C SER A 82 -17.64 5.61 -1.61
N CYS A 83 -17.73 4.32 -1.25
CA CYS A 83 -18.33 3.32 -2.13
C CYS A 83 -19.82 3.55 -2.35
N ASP A 84 -20.56 3.97 -1.32
CA ASP A 84 -21.98 4.37 -1.37
C ASP A 84 -22.22 5.57 -2.30
N THR A 85 -21.29 6.54 -2.32
CA THR A 85 -21.44 7.72 -3.19
C THR A 85 -21.02 7.49 -4.63
N THR A 86 -20.08 6.58 -4.86
CA THR A 86 -19.46 6.34 -6.18
C THR A 86 -20.18 5.26 -6.97
N MET A 87 -20.69 4.22 -6.31
CA MET A 87 -21.23 3.05 -6.98
C MET A 87 -22.76 3.06 -6.96
N ASP A 88 -23.38 2.67 -8.07
CA ASP A 88 -24.84 2.56 -8.14
C ASP A 88 -25.33 1.21 -7.59
N GLY A 89 -25.88 1.24 -6.37
CA GLY A 89 -26.65 0.16 -5.76
C GLY A 89 -25.82 -0.86 -4.98
N ASP A 90 -26.46 -1.45 -3.96
CA ASP A 90 -25.87 -2.34 -2.94
C ASP A 90 -24.87 -3.37 -3.49
N ALA A 91 -25.15 -3.96 -4.65
CA ALA A 91 -24.30 -4.99 -5.25
C ALA A 91 -22.93 -4.44 -5.66
N ASN A 92 -22.90 -3.25 -6.27
CA ASN A 92 -21.70 -2.58 -6.73
C ASN A 92 -20.96 -1.92 -5.56
N GLU A 93 -21.68 -1.29 -4.64
CA GLU A 93 -21.16 -0.74 -3.40
C GLU A 93 -20.46 -1.82 -2.55
N LEU A 94 -21.09 -2.98 -2.35
CA LEU A 94 -20.47 -4.12 -1.64
C LEU A 94 -19.26 -4.68 -2.40
N ALA A 95 -19.26 -4.63 -3.73
CA ALA A 95 -18.11 -5.03 -4.53
C ALA A 95 -16.94 -4.05 -4.34
N CYS A 96 -17.18 -2.74 -4.37
CA CYS A 96 -16.22 -1.70 -4.05
C CYS A 96 -15.64 -1.88 -2.64
N VAL A 97 -16.50 -2.04 -1.63
CA VAL A 97 -16.07 -2.27 -0.23
C VAL A 97 -15.21 -3.53 -0.11
N ARG A 98 -15.54 -4.60 -0.85
CA ARG A 98 -14.76 -5.85 -0.86
C ARG A 98 -13.39 -5.68 -1.50
N VAL A 99 -13.26 -4.88 -2.55
CA VAL A 99 -11.97 -4.52 -3.16
C VAL A 99 -11.14 -3.71 -2.17
N ALA A 100 -11.73 -2.64 -1.61
CA ALA A 100 -11.05 -1.77 -0.65
C ALA A 100 -10.56 -2.52 0.60
N ALA A 101 -11.30 -3.53 1.07
CA ALA A 101 -10.89 -4.41 2.17
C ALA A 101 -9.56 -5.14 1.91
N GLY A 102 -9.16 -5.31 0.64
CA GLY A 102 -7.87 -5.88 0.25
C GLY A 102 -6.69 -4.89 0.29
N ALA A 103 -6.96 -3.60 0.46
CA ALA A 103 -5.92 -2.58 0.55
C ALA A 103 -5.16 -2.66 1.88
N PHE A 104 -3.85 -2.44 1.82
CA PHE A 104 -3.01 -2.42 3.04
C PHE A 104 -3.23 -1.15 3.88
N SER A 105 -3.57 -0.05 3.23
CA SER A 105 -3.85 1.26 3.83
C SER A 105 -5.14 1.84 3.25
N ASP A 106 -5.67 2.87 3.91
CA ASP A 106 -6.88 3.59 3.48
C ASP A 106 -6.80 4.02 1.99
N PRO A 107 -7.65 3.44 1.11
CA PRO A 107 -7.65 3.74 -0.31
C PRO A 107 -8.60 4.89 -0.68
N SER A 108 -9.23 5.58 0.28
CA SER A 108 -10.28 6.59 0.00
C SER A 108 -9.81 7.68 -0.97
N ALA A 109 -8.54 8.08 -0.89
CA ALA A 109 -7.98 9.04 -1.85
C ALA A 109 -7.85 8.48 -3.27
N ALA A 110 -7.55 7.19 -3.44
CA ALA A 110 -7.51 6.56 -4.76
C ALA A 110 -8.91 6.30 -5.30
N LEU A 111 -9.85 5.86 -4.44
CA LEU A 111 -11.25 5.66 -4.79
C LEU A 111 -11.88 6.95 -5.34
N ALA A 112 -11.71 8.08 -4.65
CA ALA A 112 -12.19 9.37 -5.13
C ALA A 112 -11.59 9.80 -6.48
N ARG A 113 -10.37 9.35 -6.83
CA ARG A 113 -9.80 9.61 -8.16
C ARG A 113 -10.33 8.64 -9.21
N CYS A 114 -10.56 7.38 -8.86
CA CYS A 114 -11.22 6.46 -9.76
C CYS A 114 -12.63 6.92 -10.12
N ASP A 115 -13.40 7.41 -9.15
CA ASP A 115 -14.72 8.04 -9.34
C ASP A 115 -14.69 9.25 -10.28
N SER A 116 -13.66 10.09 -10.17
CA SER A 116 -13.55 11.28 -11.02
C SER A 116 -13.02 10.99 -12.42
N ALA A 117 -12.25 9.91 -12.58
CA ALA A 117 -11.58 9.56 -13.83
C ALA A 117 -12.43 8.65 -14.71
N MET A 118 -13.11 7.69 -14.09
CA MET A 118 -13.76 6.59 -14.79
C MET A 118 -15.26 6.81 -14.89
N ASP A 119 -15.83 6.50 -16.05
CA ASP A 119 -17.28 6.46 -16.22
C ASP A 119 -17.85 5.08 -15.83
N GLY A 120 -18.57 5.04 -14.71
CA GLY A 120 -19.43 3.94 -14.29
C GLY A 120 -18.74 2.86 -13.45
N ASP A 121 -19.55 2.21 -12.60
CA ASP A 121 -19.13 1.28 -11.53
C ASP A 121 -18.07 0.26 -11.96
N ALA A 122 -18.19 -0.28 -13.18
CA ALA A 122 -17.29 -1.31 -13.68
C ALA A 122 -15.85 -0.79 -13.86
N ASN A 123 -15.71 0.41 -14.42
CA ASN A 123 -14.43 1.05 -14.69
C ASN A 123 -13.84 1.63 -13.40
N GLU A 124 -14.65 2.29 -12.57
CA GLU A 124 -14.25 2.82 -11.26
C GLU A 124 -13.71 1.70 -10.36
N LYS A 125 -14.42 0.56 -10.31
CA LYS A 125 -13.97 -0.61 -9.55
C LYS A 125 -12.69 -1.20 -10.13
N ALA A 126 -12.57 -1.30 -11.46
CA ALA A 126 -11.35 -1.81 -12.10
C ALA A 126 -10.15 -0.90 -11.80
N CYS A 127 -10.35 0.43 -11.80
CA CYS A 127 -9.36 1.40 -11.38
C CYS A 127 -8.95 1.17 -9.93
N LEU A 128 -9.90 0.99 -9.00
CA LEU A 128 -9.59 0.71 -7.59
C LEU A 128 -8.81 -0.61 -7.44
N GLU A 129 -9.22 -1.67 -8.15
CA GLU A 129 -8.54 -2.97 -8.16
C GLU A 129 -7.08 -2.84 -8.58
N LEU A 130 -6.78 -2.00 -9.57
CA LEU A 130 -5.40 -1.69 -9.96
C LEU A 130 -4.70 -0.84 -8.88
N ALA A 131 -5.34 0.23 -8.43
CA ALA A 131 -4.77 1.20 -7.50
C ALA A 131 -4.28 0.57 -6.20
N ILE A 132 -5.03 -0.38 -5.62
CA ILE A 132 -4.65 -1.05 -4.37
C ILE A 132 -3.46 -2.01 -4.52
N THR A 133 -3.07 -2.36 -5.75
CA THR A 133 -1.88 -3.18 -6.01
C THR A 133 -0.59 -2.37 -6.09
N ALA A 134 -0.70 -1.04 -6.23
CA ALA A 134 0.43 -0.16 -6.31
C ALA A 134 1.24 -0.19 -5.00
N ARG A 135 2.57 -0.05 -5.12
CA ARG A 135 3.48 0.02 -3.97
C ARG A 135 3.57 1.41 -3.33
N PHE A 136 2.77 2.34 -3.82
CA PHE A 136 2.74 3.76 -3.48
C PHE A 136 1.28 4.25 -3.50
N PRO A 137 0.97 5.41 -2.90
CA PRO A 137 -0.37 6.00 -2.98
C PRO A 137 -0.73 6.34 -4.43
N ALA A 138 -1.68 5.61 -5.01
CA ALA A 138 -1.98 5.65 -6.44
C ALA A 138 -2.78 6.89 -6.91
N ALA A 139 -3.26 7.75 -6.00
CA ALA A 139 -4.08 8.91 -6.38
C ALA A 139 -3.42 9.81 -7.44
N LYS A 140 -2.11 10.08 -7.32
CA LYS A 140 -1.38 10.88 -8.31
C LYS A 140 -1.17 10.17 -9.64
N LEU A 141 -1.01 8.85 -9.61
CA LEU A 141 -0.91 8.05 -10.81
C LEU A 141 -2.22 8.12 -11.61
N ILE A 142 -3.37 8.01 -10.92
CA ILE A 142 -4.69 8.10 -11.55
C ILE A 142 -4.85 9.49 -12.19
N ASP A 143 -4.58 10.58 -11.47
CA ASP A 143 -4.62 11.94 -12.02
C ASP A 143 -3.73 12.13 -13.26
N ALA A 144 -2.53 11.52 -13.25
CA ALA A 144 -1.60 11.62 -14.37
C ALA A 144 -2.08 10.83 -15.58
N CYS A 145 -2.72 9.67 -15.37
CA CYS A 145 -3.28 8.86 -16.45
C CYS A 145 -4.56 9.47 -17.03
N GLU A 146 -5.42 10.05 -16.19
CA GLU A 146 -6.58 10.86 -16.58
C GLU A 146 -6.20 12.02 -17.50
N THR A 147 -5.07 12.67 -17.21
CA THR A 147 -4.60 13.79 -18.02
C THR A 147 -4.00 13.31 -19.35
N ALA A 148 -3.49 12.08 -19.41
CA ALA A 148 -2.64 11.60 -20.48
C ALA A 148 -3.31 10.60 -21.43
N MET A 149 -4.60 10.31 -21.23
CA MET A 149 -5.33 9.31 -22.00
C MET A 149 -6.77 9.80 -22.16
N ASP A 150 -7.36 9.58 -23.33
CA ASP A 150 -8.76 9.89 -23.58
C ASP A 150 -9.65 8.66 -23.27
N GLY A 151 -10.34 8.71 -22.14
CA GLY A 151 -11.39 7.77 -21.74
C GLY A 151 -10.88 6.50 -21.04
N ASP A 152 -11.81 5.83 -20.35
CA ASP A 152 -11.52 4.76 -19.37
C ASP A 152 -10.55 3.68 -19.88
N ALA A 153 -10.66 3.30 -21.16
CA ALA A 153 -9.85 2.23 -21.72
C ALA A 153 -8.36 2.62 -21.80
N GLY A 154 -8.07 3.87 -22.19
CA GLY A 154 -6.71 4.41 -22.23
C GLY A 154 -6.17 4.62 -20.82
N GLU A 155 -6.98 5.23 -19.95
CA GLU A 155 -6.64 5.51 -18.55
C GLU A 155 -6.33 4.23 -17.77
N LEU A 156 -7.17 3.19 -17.85
CA LEU A 156 -6.92 1.89 -17.22
C LEU A 156 -5.66 1.22 -17.77
N ALA A 157 -5.36 1.38 -19.06
CA ALA A 157 -4.13 0.86 -19.66
C ALA A 157 -2.89 1.60 -19.14
N CYS A 158 -2.99 2.93 -18.96
CA CYS A 158 -1.95 3.74 -18.33
C CYS A 158 -1.75 3.35 -16.86
N ILE A 159 -2.82 3.24 -16.06
CA ILE A 159 -2.76 2.84 -14.66
C ILE A 159 -2.14 1.44 -14.56
N THR A 160 -2.56 0.49 -15.41
CA THR A 160 -2.00 -0.86 -15.47
C THR A 160 -0.49 -0.84 -15.69
N ALA A 161 0.02 0.03 -16.56
CA ALA A 161 1.46 0.19 -16.75
C ALA A 161 2.11 0.83 -15.50
N GLY A 162 1.49 1.87 -14.95
CA GLY A 162 1.99 2.66 -13.83
C GLY A 162 2.10 1.91 -12.50
N VAL A 163 1.12 1.07 -12.14
CA VAL A 163 1.11 0.35 -10.85
C VAL A 163 2.25 -0.66 -10.71
N THR A 164 2.88 -1.05 -11.83
CA THR A 164 4.06 -1.94 -11.83
C THR A 164 5.36 -1.25 -11.42
N ALA A 165 5.38 0.10 -11.40
CA ALA A 165 6.56 0.87 -11.06
C ALA A 165 6.96 0.68 -9.59
N ALA A 166 8.26 0.81 -9.31
CA ALA A 166 8.79 0.70 -7.94
C ALA A 166 8.42 1.91 -7.06
N SER A 167 8.11 3.05 -7.69
CA SER A 167 7.73 4.32 -7.07
C SER A 167 6.75 5.05 -7.98
N ASP A 168 6.11 6.10 -7.45
CA ASP A 168 5.16 6.94 -8.18
C ASP A 168 5.73 7.43 -9.53
N PRO A 169 5.15 6.99 -10.68
CA PRO A 169 5.65 7.32 -12.01
C PRO A 169 4.99 8.58 -12.62
N SER A 170 4.20 9.34 -11.86
CA SER A 170 3.38 10.44 -12.38
C SER A 170 4.20 11.49 -13.16
N GLU A 171 5.42 11.79 -12.74
CA GLU A 171 6.30 12.72 -13.48
C GLU A 171 6.73 12.17 -14.85
N THR A 172 6.96 10.85 -14.95
CA THR A 172 7.29 10.19 -16.22
C THR A 172 6.09 10.18 -17.16
N ILE A 173 4.89 9.90 -16.64
CA ILE A 173 3.65 9.93 -17.43
C ILE A 173 3.40 11.33 -18.00
N ASN A 174 3.46 12.36 -17.14
CA ASN A 174 3.32 13.76 -17.55
C ASN A 174 4.40 14.22 -18.57
N ALA A 175 5.57 13.59 -18.56
CA ALA A 175 6.61 13.87 -19.55
C ALA A 175 6.31 13.22 -20.91
N CYS A 176 5.75 12.00 -20.91
CA CYS A 176 5.28 11.33 -22.13
C CYS A 176 4.12 12.09 -22.76
N GLU A 177 3.13 12.49 -21.96
CA GLU A 177 1.99 13.32 -22.38
C GLU A 177 2.43 14.59 -23.12
N LYS A 178 3.45 15.28 -22.61
CA LYS A 178 3.95 16.51 -23.26
C LYS A 178 4.74 16.27 -24.54
N ALA A 179 5.24 15.06 -24.75
CA ALA A 179 6.22 14.75 -25.79
C ALA A 179 5.63 13.96 -26.96
N MET A 180 4.52 13.27 -26.72
CA MET A 180 3.84 12.42 -27.66
C MET A 180 2.45 13.02 -27.93
N ASP A 181 1.87 12.72 -29.09
CA ASP A 181 0.50 13.12 -29.41
C ASP A 181 -0.35 11.83 -29.55
N GLY A 182 -1.38 11.72 -28.70
CA GLY A 182 -2.41 10.68 -28.70
C GLY A 182 -2.07 9.43 -27.90
N ASP A 183 -3.12 8.82 -27.32
CA ASP A 183 -3.06 7.73 -26.34
C ASP A 183 -2.09 6.59 -26.72
N GLU A 184 -2.11 6.15 -27.97
CA GLU A 184 -1.25 5.03 -28.41
C GLU A 184 0.24 5.37 -28.27
N SER A 185 0.60 6.60 -28.66
CA SER A 185 1.97 7.11 -28.61
C SER A 185 2.40 7.39 -27.17
N GLU A 186 1.52 8.00 -26.38
CA GLU A 186 1.74 8.31 -24.96
C GLU A 186 1.91 7.01 -24.16
N LEU A 187 1.04 6.03 -24.37
CA LEU A 187 1.09 4.74 -23.67
C LEU A 187 2.34 3.94 -24.07
N ALA A 188 2.76 4.00 -25.33
CA ALA A 188 4.01 3.39 -25.77
C ALA A 188 5.22 4.02 -25.07
N CYS A 189 5.25 5.36 -24.96
CA CYS A 189 6.28 6.08 -24.20
C CYS A 189 6.29 5.65 -22.72
N ILE A 190 5.12 5.60 -22.08
CA ILE A 190 4.99 5.20 -20.67
C ILE A 190 5.50 3.78 -20.46
N LYS A 191 5.04 2.82 -21.27
CA LYS A 191 5.48 1.41 -21.19
C LYS A 191 6.99 1.27 -21.38
N GLN A 192 7.57 2.05 -22.30
CA GLN A 192 9.01 2.04 -22.53
C GLN A 192 9.78 2.65 -21.35
N ALA A 193 9.31 3.77 -20.80
CA ALA A 193 9.97 4.49 -19.71
C ALA A 193 9.90 3.72 -18.37
N LEU A 194 8.80 3.00 -18.13
CA LEU A 194 8.59 2.21 -16.91
C LEU A 194 9.10 0.77 -17.00
N ALA A 195 9.58 0.33 -18.17
CA ALA A 195 10.13 -1.00 -18.33
C ALA A 195 11.32 -1.22 -17.36
N PRO A 196 11.37 -2.34 -16.62
CA PRO A 196 12.44 -2.62 -15.69
C PRO A 196 13.79 -2.75 -16.42
N GLY A 197 14.56 -1.66 -16.41
CA GLY A 197 15.98 -1.58 -16.72
C GLY A 197 16.43 -2.08 -18.09
N ARG A 198 16.50 -1.17 -19.07
CA ARG A 198 17.79 -0.96 -19.76
C ARG A 198 18.49 0.18 -19.02
N ALA A 199 19.55 -0.14 -18.29
CA ALA A 199 20.47 0.89 -17.82
C ALA A 199 20.94 1.73 -19.02
N PRO A 200 21.07 3.06 -18.90
CA PRO A 200 21.66 3.86 -19.96
C PRO A 200 23.10 3.38 -20.18
N ALA A 201 23.43 3.03 -21.43
CA ALA A 201 24.81 2.84 -21.83
C ALA A 201 25.54 4.17 -21.58
N ARG A 202 26.54 4.13 -20.70
CA ARG A 202 27.49 5.24 -20.49
C ARG A 202 28.47 5.33 -21.64
#